data_AF-A0A1N7HXQ2-F1
#
_entry.id   AF-A0A1N7HXQ2-F1
#
_cell.length_a   1.000
_cell.length_b   1.000
_cell.length_c   1.000
_cell.angle_alpha   90.00
_cell.angle_beta   90.00
_cell.angle_gamma   90.00
#
_symmetry.space_group_name_H-M   'P 1'
#
loop_
_entity.id
_entity.type
_entity.pdbx_description
1 polymer ?
#
loop_
_entity_poly.entity_id
_entity_poly.type
_entity_poly.pdbx_seq_one_letter_code
_entity_poly.pdbx_strand_id
1 'polypeptide(L)'
;METKEISRIALGTFLITAGIGHLTFARKEFQAQVPDWVPLKKDDTVIYSGIAEILLGTAIIATPKKHRKTVGKLVATFFAAVLPGNIAQYKNRRDSFGLNTDNQRMARLFMQAPLIAWALKSTDE
;
A
#
# COMPACT_ATOMS: atom_id res chain seq x y z
N MET A 1 -9.47 1.22 24.08
CA MET A 1 -9.19 1.88 22.79
C MET A 1 -10.48 2.09 22.06
N GLU A 2 -10.70 3.27 21.50
CA GLU A 2 -11.83 3.51 20.61
C GLU A 2 -11.65 2.73 19.29
N THR A 3 -12.76 2.39 18.62
CA THR A 3 -12.75 1.64 17.35
C THR A 3 -11.85 2.26 16.29
N LYS A 4 -11.77 3.61 16.24
CA LYS A 4 -10.88 4.35 15.33
C LYS A 4 -9.40 4.11 15.64
N GLU A 5 -9.02 4.06 16.91
CA GLU A 5 -7.62 3.80 17.31
C GLU A 5 -7.20 2.39 16.93
N ILE A 6 -8.04 1.38 17.16
CA ILE A 6 -7.78 0.00 16.75
C ILE A 6 -7.63 -0.07 15.23
N SER A 7 -8.55 0.55 14.50
CA SER A 7 -8.54 0.61 13.03
C SER A 7 -7.26 1.27 12.49
N ARG A 8 -6.81 2.37 13.10
CA ARG A 8 -5.58 3.08 12.72
C ARG A 8 -4.32 2.26 12.99
N ILE A 9 -4.26 1.59 14.15
CA ILE A 9 -3.11 0.72 14.48
C ILE A 9 -3.07 -0.47 13.54
N ALA A 10 -4.21 -1.11 13.26
CA ALA A 10 -4.30 -2.21 12.30
C ALA A 10 -3.83 -1.77 10.90
N LEU A 11 -4.20 -0.58 10.44
CA LEU A 11 -3.73 -0.03 9.17
C LEU A 11 -2.21 0.16 9.14
N GLY A 12 -1.64 0.70 10.23
CA GLY A 12 -0.19 0.89 10.32
C GLY A 12 0.57 -0.44 10.34
N THR A 13 0.09 -1.42 11.10
CA THR A 13 0.67 -2.77 11.14
C THR A 13 0.59 -3.44 9.77
N PHE A 14 -0.51 -3.27 9.05
CA PHE A 14 -0.67 -3.76 7.67
C PHE A 14 0.41 -3.16 6.74
N LEU A 15 0.61 -1.84 6.77
CA LEU A 15 1.65 -1.18 5.96
C LEU A 15 3.07 -1.64 6.34
N ILE A 16 3.39 -1.75 7.63
CA ILE A 16 4.71 -2.23 8.07
C ILE A 16 4.94 -3.66 7.58
N THR A 17 3.93 -4.53 7.67
CA THR A 17 4.03 -5.91 7.20
C THR A 17 4.22 -5.97 5.69
N ALA A 18 3.49 -5.15 4.92
CA ALA A 18 3.66 -5.03 3.47
C ALA A 18 5.07 -4.57 3.10
N GLY A 19 5.59 -3.56 3.79
CA GLY A 19 6.94 -3.05 3.54
C GLY A 19 8.04 -4.04 3.94
N ILE A 20 7.87 -4.79 5.02
CA ILE A 20 8.76 -5.93 5.33
C ILE A 20 8.70 -6.98 4.20
N GLY A 21 7.51 -7.27 3.68
CA GLY A 21 7.31 -8.17 2.54
C GLY A 21 8.08 -7.71 1.29
N HIS A 22 8.05 -6.42 0.97
CA HIS A 22 8.85 -5.83 -0.12
C HIS A 22 10.35 -6.09 0.04
N LEU A 23 10.85 -5.99 1.27
CA LEU A 23 12.28 -6.12 1.55
C LEU A 23 12.74 -7.58 1.72
N THR A 24 11.81 -8.53 1.92
CA THR A 24 12.13 -9.90 2.32
C THR A 24 11.42 -10.95 1.44
N PHE A 25 10.34 -11.54 1.93
CA PHE A 25 9.74 -12.77 1.41
C PHE A 25 8.87 -12.58 0.16
N ALA A 26 8.44 -11.35 -0.15
CA ALA A 26 7.55 -11.06 -1.28
C ALA A 26 8.22 -10.17 -2.35
N ARG A 27 9.53 -9.92 -2.24
CA ARG A 27 10.26 -8.99 -3.11
C ARG A 27 10.10 -9.30 -4.60
N LYS A 28 10.20 -10.57 -5.00
CA LYS A 28 10.03 -11.02 -6.40
C LYS A 28 8.61 -10.73 -6.92
N GLU A 29 7.61 -10.96 -6.08
CA GLU A 29 6.21 -10.70 -6.40
C GLU A 29 5.96 -9.20 -6.63
N PHE A 30 6.53 -8.35 -5.78
CA PHE A 30 6.44 -6.90 -5.97
C PHE A 30 7.18 -6.43 -7.23
N GLN A 31 8.35 -7.00 -7.55
CA GLN A 31 9.08 -6.66 -8.78
C GLN A 31 8.26 -6.97 -10.04
N ALA A 32 7.50 -8.07 -10.05
CA ALA A 32 6.65 -8.44 -11.18
C ALA A 32 5.60 -7.37 -11.48
N GLN A 33 5.13 -6.65 -10.46
CA GLN A 33 4.12 -5.60 -10.60
C GLN A 33 4.66 -4.25 -11.04
N VAL A 34 5.98 -4.01 -10.93
CA VAL A 34 6.57 -2.73 -11.32
C VAL A 34 6.39 -2.51 -12.83
N PRO A 35 5.66 -1.48 -13.26
CA PRO A 35 5.46 -1.20 -14.67
C PRO A 35 6.77 -0.81 -15.37
N ASP A 36 6.90 -1.13 -16.66
CA ASP A 36 8.16 -0.89 -17.39
C ASP A 36 8.40 0.59 -17.69
N TRP A 37 7.39 1.46 -17.50
CA TRP A 37 7.53 2.92 -17.63
C TRP A 37 8.11 3.59 -16.39
N VAL A 38 8.25 2.87 -15.27
CA VAL A 38 8.92 3.41 -14.07
C VAL A 38 10.40 3.60 -14.41
N PRO A 39 10.97 4.81 -14.24
CA PRO A 39 12.33 5.12 -14.70
C PRO A 39 13.44 4.48 -13.86
N LEU A 40 13.08 3.89 -12.72
CA LEU A 40 13.99 3.18 -11.83
C LEU A 40 14.05 1.69 -12.18
N LYS A 41 15.13 1.02 -11.75
CA LYS A 41 15.16 -0.45 -11.78
C LYS A 41 13.99 -0.98 -10.95
N LYS A 42 13.42 -2.11 -11.37
CA LYS A 42 12.29 -2.74 -10.68
C LYS A 42 12.61 -3.01 -9.21
N ASP A 43 13.82 -3.47 -8.93
CA ASP A 43 14.26 -3.77 -7.57
C ASP A 43 14.38 -2.51 -6.70
N ASP A 44 15.00 -1.44 -7.21
CA ASP A 44 15.11 -0.16 -6.49
C ASP A 44 13.72 0.41 -6.16
N THR A 45 12.79 0.32 -7.12
CA THR A 45 11.39 0.74 -6.94
C THR A 45 10.74 0.01 -5.76
N VAL A 46 10.92 -1.32 -5.69
CA VAL A 46 10.36 -2.18 -4.63
C VAL A 46 11.00 -1.90 -3.27
N ILE A 47 12.32 -1.67 -3.22
CA ILE A 47 13.00 -1.32 -1.97
C ILE A 47 12.48 0.01 -1.44
N TYR A 48 12.45 1.04 -2.29
CA TYR A 48 12.03 2.37 -1.86
C TYR A 48 10.55 2.42 -1.47
N SER A 49 9.67 1.71 -2.19
CA SER A 49 8.27 1.61 -1.78
C SER A 49 8.12 0.85 -0.46
N GLY A 50 8.88 -0.23 -0.24
CA GLY A 50 8.86 -0.96 1.03
C GLY A 50 9.32 -0.13 2.23
N ILE A 51 10.37 0.67 2.06
CA ILE A 51 10.81 1.64 3.08
C ILE A 51 9.72 2.68 3.33
N ALA A 52 9.11 3.23 2.27
CA ALA A 52 8.04 4.21 2.40
C ALA A 52 6.83 3.64 3.16
N GLU A 53 6.44 2.40 2.91
CA GLU A 53 5.36 1.72 3.63
C GLU A 53 5.67 1.54 5.12
N ILE A 54 6.89 1.11 5.48
CA ILE A 54 7.32 1.00 6.89
C ILE A 54 7.29 2.36 7.58
N LEU A 55 7.78 3.41 6.91
CA LEU A 55 7.77 4.76 7.46
C LEU A 55 6.35 5.29 7.64
N LEU A 56 5.48 5.12 6.65
CA LEU A 56 4.08 5.53 6.71
C LEU A 56 3.29 4.74 7.76
N GLY A 57 3.52 3.43 7.86
CA GLY A 57 2.89 2.57 8.87
C GLY A 57 3.35 2.90 10.29
N THR A 58 4.65 3.20 10.48
CA THR A 58 5.16 3.70 11.77
C THR A 58 4.57 5.08 12.09
N ALA A 59 4.56 5.99 11.11
CA ALA A 59 4.06 7.35 11.28
C ALA A 59 2.58 7.37 11.64
N ILE A 60 1.75 6.55 11.00
CA ILE A 60 0.31 6.51 11.31
C ILE A 60 0.04 5.96 12.71
N ILE A 61 0.88 5.05 13.23
CA ILE A 61 0.77 4.50 14.60
C ILE A 61 1.24 5.52 15.64
N ALA A 62 2.42 6.10 15.46
CA ALA A 62 3.09 6.92 16.47
C ALA A 62 2.68 8.40 16.47
N THR A 63 1.98 8.87 15.43
CA THR A 63 1.64 10.29 15.27
C THR A 63 0.71 10.84 16.37
N PRO A 64 1.03 12.03 16.94
CA PRO A 64 0.14 12.74 17.86
C PRO A 64 -1.21 13.07 17.23
N LYS A 65 -2.28 13.13 18.05
CA LYS A 65 -3.67 13.38 17.60
C LYS A 65 -3.78 14.54 16.60
N LYS A 66 -3.15 15.69 16.91
CA LYS A 66 -3.15 16.90 16.07
C LYS A 66 -2.67 16.72 14.62
N HIS A 67 -1.92 15.67 14.30
CA HIS A 67 -1.39 15.42 12.96
C HIS A 67 -1.96 14.17 12.29
N ARG A 68 -2.84 13.41 12.96
CA ARG A 68 -3.41 12.14 12.45
C ARG A 68 -4.07 12.34 11.09
N LYS A 69 -4.93 13.36 10.96
CA LYS A 69 -5.63 13.68 9.71
C LYS A 69 -4.69 13.98 8.55
N THR A 70 -3.57 14.66 8.80
CA THR A 70 -2.55 14.93 7.76
C THR A 70 -1.85 13.64 7.35
N VAL A 71 -1.41 12.81 8.30
CA VAL A 71 -0.75 11.53 8.00
C VAL A 71 -1.69 10.58 7.29
N GLY A 72 -2.97 10.52 7.67
CA GLY A 72 -3.98 9.73 6.97
C GLY A 72 -4.19 10.16 5.52
N LYS A 73 -4.17 11.47 5.23
CA LYS A 73 -4.17 11.97 3.85
C LYS A 73 -2.93 11.54 3.08
N LEU A 74 -1.74 11.60 3.68
CA LEU A 74 -0.51 11.12 3.04
C LEU A 74 -0.59 9.63 2.69
N VAL A 75 -1.08 8.79 3.61
CA VAL A 75 -1.29 7.35 3.38
C VAL A 75 -2.34 7.12 2.30
N ALA A 76 -3.44 7.87 2.30
CA ALA A 76 -4.46 7.80 1.26
C ALA A 76 -3.91 8.17 -0.13
N THR A 77 -3.10 9.23 -0.22
CA THR A 77 -2.41 9.62 -1.45
C THR A 77 -1.42 8.55 -1.90
N PHE A 78 -0.66 7.96 -0.98
CA PHE A 78 0.23 6.85 -1.27
C PHE A 78 -0.53 5.66 -1.88
N PHE A 79 -1.63 5.26 -1.27
CA PHE A 79 -2.52 4.23 -1.82
C PHE A 79 -3.04 4.58 -3.22
N ALA A 80 -3.47 5.83 -3.45
CA ALA A 80 -3.87 6.25 -4.79
C ALA A 80 -2.73 6.13 -5.81
N ALA A 81 -1.49 6.44 -5.41
CA ALA A 81 -0.30 6.31 -6.26
C ALA A 81 0.09 4.86 -6.59
N VAL A 82 -0.41 3.86 -5.85
CA VAL A 82 -0.21 2.43 -6.16
C VAL A 82 -1.16 1.96 -7.28
N LEU A 83 -2.30 2.63 -7.48
CA LEU A 83 -3.32 2.22 -8.45
C LEU A 83 -2.81 2.06 -9.90
N PRO A 84 -1.97 2.96 -10.45
CA PRO A 84 -1.38 2.77 -11.77
C PRO A 84 -0.58 1.47 -11.90
N GLY A 85 0.10 1.04 -10.84
CA GLY A 85 0.81 -0.25 -10.78
C GLY A 85 -0.15 -1.43 -10.86
N ASN A 86 -1.25 -1.40 -10.09
CA ASN A 86 -2.28 -2.43 -10.15
C ASN A 86 -2.96 -2.50 -11.54
N ILE A 87 -3.22 -1.33 -12.17
CA ILE A 87 -3.76 -1.27 -13.54
C ILE A 87 -2.77 -1.88 -14.54
N ALA A 88 -1.49 -1.57 -14.42
CA ALA A 88 -0.46 -2.17 -15.27
C ALA A 88 -0.37 -3.69 -15.08
N GLN A 89 -0.47 -4.19 -13.85
CA GLN A 89 -0.56 -5.63 -13.57
C GLN A 89 -1.76 -6.26 -14.30
N TYR A 90 -2.94 -5.64 -14.20
CA TYR A 90 -4.16 -6.10 -14.88
C TYR A 90 -4.00 -6.12 -16.40
N LYS A 91 -3.58 -5.00 -17.01
CA LYS A 91 -3.42 -4.88 -18.47
C LYS A 91 -2.39 -5.86 -19.04
N ASN A 92 -1.29 -6.04 -18.33
CA ASN A 92 -0.19 -6.90 -18.77
C ASN A 92 -0.33 -8.36 -18.31
N ARG A 93 -1.45 -8.71 -17.66
CA ARG A 93 -1.75 -10.06 -17.16
C ARG A 93 -0.60 -10.69 -16.37
N ARG A 94 0.05 -9.88 -15.52
CA ARG A 94 1.20 -10.35 -14.74
C ARG A 94 0.71 -11.10 -13.50
N ASP A 95 1.06 -12.38 -13.44
CA ASP A 95 0.81 -13.22 -12.28
C ASP A 95 1.68 -12.76 -11.12
N SER A 96 1.03 -12.49 -9.97
CA SER A 96 1.73 -12.15 -8.74
C SER A 96 0.80 -12.26 -7.53
N PHE A 97 1.32 -12.61 -6.35
CA PHE A 97 0.53 -12.79 -5.12
C PHE A 97 -0.63 -13.80 -5.28
N GLY A 98 -0.44 -14.82 -6.12
CA GLY A 98 -1.49 -15.80 -6.44
C GLY A 98 -2.65 -15.26 -7.29
N LEU A 99 -2.53 -14.02 -7.81
CA LEU A 99 -3.50 -13.41 -8.71
C LEU A 99 -3.23 -13.84 -10.15
N ASN A 100 -3.66 -15.07 -10.47
CA ASN A 100 -3.34 -15.75 -11.71
C ASN A 100 -4.44 -15.60 -12.78
N THR A 101 -5.56 -14.96 -12.45
CA THR A 101 -6.70 -14.76 -13.36
C THR A 101 -7.05 -13.28 -13.53
N ASP A 102 -7.66 -12.94 -14.67
CA ASP A 102 -8.09 -11.56 -14.95
C ASP A 102 -9.13 -11.08 -13.94
N ASN A 103 -10.03 -11.97 -13.47
CA ASN A 103 -11.02 -11.64 -12.44
C ASN A 103 -10.37 -11.27 -11.10
N GLN A 104 -9.34 -12.00 -10.67
CA GLN A 104 -8.60 -11.69 -9.44
C GLN A 104 -7.85 -10.36 -9.55
N ARG A 105 -7.18 -10.11 -10.69
CA ARG A 105 -6.50 -8.83 -10.95
C ARG A 105 -7.47 -7.66 -11.00
N MET A 106 -8.66 -7.84 -11.59
CA MET A 106 -9.72 -6.83 -11.63
C MET A 106 -10.27 -6.54 -10.23
N ALA A 107 -10.56 -7.58 -9.44
CA ALA A 107 -11.03 -7.42 -8.06
C ALA A 107 -10.06 -6.57 -7.22
N ARG A 108 -8.75 -6.74 -7.42
CA ARG A 108 -7.71 -5.94 -6.75
C ARG A 108 -7.84 -4.44 -7.01
N LEU A 109 -8.29 -4.02 -8.20
CA LEU A 109 -8.46 -2.60 -8.53
C LEU A 109 -9.51 -1.95 -7.61
N PHE A 110 -10.61 -2.66 -7.33
CA PHE A 110 -11.67 -2.16 -6.47
C PHE A 110 -11.25 -2.06 -5.00
N MET A 111 -10.27 -2.84 -4.56
CA MET A 111 -9.75 -2.80 -3.19
C MET A 111 -8.99 -1.51 -2.86
N GLN A 112 -8.62 -0.70 -3.87
CA GLN A 112 -7.92 0.56 -3.63
C GLN A 112 -8.82 1.59 -2.91
N ALA A 113 -10.10 1.66 -3.26
CA ALA A 113 -11.04 2.61 -2.66
C ALA A 113 -11.28 2.33 -1.16
N PRO A 114 -11.50 1.07 -0.72
CA PRO A 114 -11.52 0.71 0.69
C PRO A 114 -10.24 1.09 1.45
N LEU A 115 -9.05 0.88 0.88
CA LEU A 115 -7.79 1.25 1.54
C LEU A 115 -7.66 2.76 1.75
N ILE A 116 -8.02 3.55 0.73
CA ILE A 116 -8.06 5.02 0.83
C ILE A 116 -9.07 5.45 1.90
N ALA A 117 -10.27 4.89 1.88
CA ALA A 117 -11.31 5.20 2.87
C ALA A 117 -10.89 4.79 4.29
N TRP A 118 -10.19 3.67 4.46
CA TRP A 118 -9.66 3.22 5.74
C TRP A 118 -8.64 4.22 6.30
N ALA A 119 -7.69 4.68 5.48
CA ALA A 119 -6.72 5.68 5.87
C ALA A 119 -7.38 6.99 6.32
N LEU A 120 -8.34 7.50 5.56
CA LEU A 120 -9.03 8.74 5.89
C LEU A 120 -9.91 8.59 7.15
N LYS A 121 -10.74 7.55 7.24
CA LYS A 121 -11.70 7.39 8.34
C LYS A 121 -11.06 7.02 9.68
N SER A 122 -9.99 6.23 9.66
CA SER A 122 -9.28 5.85 10.90
C SER A 122 -8.45 6.98 11.50
N THR A 123 -8.27 8.08 10.76
CA THR A 123 -7.48 9.25 11.17
C THR A 123 -8.29 10.55 11.21
N ASP A 124 -9.60 10.47 10.97
CA ASP A 124 -10.51 11.60 11.06
C ASP A 124 -10.88 11.82 12.53
N GLU A 125 -10.04 12.60 13.20
CA GLU A 125 -10.16 13.09 14.57
C GLU A 125 -9.98 14.61 14.60
#